data_AF-A0A2M6XZU6-F1
#
_entry.id   AF-A0A2M6XZU6-F1
#
_cell.length_a   1.000
_cell.length_b   1.000
_cell.length_c   1.000
_cell.angle_alpha   90.00
_cell.angle_beta   90.00
_cell.angle_gamma   90.00
#
_symmetry.space_group_name_H-M   'P 1'
#
loop_
_entity.id
_entity.type
_entity.pdbx_description
1 polymer ?
#
loop_
_entity_poly.entity_id
_entity_poly.type
_entity_poly.pdbx_seq_one_letter_code
_entity_poly.pdbx_strand_id
1 'polypeptide(L)'
;MLDSTFEKFKELENEIVHFKKVRFSDGEKYEEIKRKIEEVQHYPERQKELDKQYGKIPRKEFERQMTLFEQAGNFEMKNQKISIKYLANHYYLPVLVSETEKIDYLNHIINVDSEVRFIEQLEEYLANPDNIFSRFDWWMFSKLDQTLDEVLIPYYNPKENNIANFKPDFIFWAQKGERYLILFVDPKGTEHADGYRKIDGYSRIFEMGEQKESRDFSYNGFVINVKLLLKPAKGGIAPVPEPQRRYWFDNFADFENKIKVPTLLREN
;
A
#
# COMPACT_ATOMS: atom_id res chain seq x y z
N MET A 1 32.41 8.70 -5.66
CA MET A 1 30.98 8.38 -5.86
C MET A 1 30.59 7.44 -4.74
N LEU A 2 29.70 7.85 -3.84
CA LEU A 2 29.23 6.97 -2.76
C LEU A 2 28.28 5.94 -3.37
N ASP A 3 28.82 4.75 -3.65
CA ASP A 3 28.03 3.57 -3.98
C ASP A 3 27.32 3.12 -2.71
N SER A 4 26.05 3.49 -2.55
CA SER A 4 25.16 2.79 -1.63
C SER A 4 24.84 1.43 -2.28
N THR A 5 25.73 0.46 -2.08
CA THR A 5 25.46 -0.93 -2.45
C THR A 5 24.38 -1.49 -1.54
N PHE A 6 23.38 -2.14 -2.12
CA PHE A 6 22.38 -2.91 -1.39
C PHE A 6 23.09 -3.95 -0.50
N GLU A 7 22.81 -3.92 0.81
CA GLU A 7 23.43 -4.84 1.77
C GLU A 7 22.64 -6.15 1.90
N LYS A 8 21.42 -6.07 2.43
CA LYS A 8 20.55 -7.22 2.69
C LYS A 8 19.10 -6.81 2.92
N PHE A 9 18.20 -7.78 2.83
CA PHE A 9 16.87 -7.66 3.42
C PHE A 9 16.92 -7.87 4.94
N LYS A 10 15.93 -7.31 5.64
CA LYS A 10 15.69 -7.53 7.06
C LYS A 10 14.20 -7.50 7.34
N GLU A 11 13.82 -8.05 8.48
CA GLU A 11 12.48 -7.85 9.04
C GLU A 11 12.26 -6.38 9.42
N LEU A 12 11.02 -5.91 9.32
CA LEU A 12 10.65 -4.56 9.73
C LEU A 12 10.68 -4.47 11.26
N GLU A 13 11.26 -3.39 11.76
CA GLU A 13 11.34 -3.09 13.18
C GLU A 13 10.62 -1.77 13.48
N ASN A 14 11.23 -0.65 13.07
CA ASN A 14 10.76 0.70 13.37
C ASN A 14 10.80 1.64 12.15
N GLU A 15 10.86 1.09 10.95
CA GLU A 15 10.88 1.87 9.70
C GLU A 15 9.50 2.44 9.38
N ILE A 16 8.42 1.82 9.85
CA ILE A 16 7.03 2.30 9.68
C ILE A 16 6.45 2.56 11.08
N VAL A 17 6.37 3.83 11.47
CA VAL A 17 6.02 4.24 12.85
C VAL A 17 5.06 5.42 12.91
N HIS A 18 4.69 6.01 11.77
CA HIS A 18 3.83 7.18 11.73
C HIS A 18 2.48 6.97 12.44
N PHE A 19 1.89 5.78 12.33
CA PHE A 19 0.64 5.43 13.02
C PHE A 19 0.76 5.50 14.56
N LYS A 20 1.96 5.32 15.13
CA LYS A 20 2.22 5.45 16.57
C LYS A 20 2.27 6.93 17.02
N LYS A 21 2.39 7.87 16.09
CA LYS A 21 2.57 9.31 16.34
C LYS A 21 1.41 10.15 15.82
N VAL A 22 0.26 9.53 15.50
CA VAL A 22 -0.98 10.26 15.21
C VAL A 22 -1.35 11.08 16.44
N ARG A 23 -1.49 12.40 16.26
CA ARG A 23 -1.84 13.37 17.28
C ARG A 23 -3.15 14.06 16.91
N PHE A 24 -3.91 14.38 17.95
CA PHE A 24 -5.15 15.13 17.86
C PHE A 24 -4.96 16.44 18.61
N SER A 25 -5.31 17.56 17.99
CA SER A 25 -5.22 18.89 18.63
C SER A 25 -6.58 19.45 19.05
N ASP A 26 -7.70 18.80 18.71
CA ASP A 26 -9.06 19.21 19.04
C ASP A 26 -9.70 18.26 20.06
N GLY A 27 -9.98 18.77 21.27
CA GLY A 27 -10.37 17.97 22.43
C GLY A 27 -11.76 17.33 22.36
N GLU A 28 -12.77 18.00 21.80
CA GLU A 28 -14.12 17.41 21.68
C GLU A 28 -14.15 16.36 20.56
N LYS A 29 -13.46 16.63 19.44
CA LYS A 29 -13.34 15.68 18.33
C LYS A 29 -12.51 14.45 18.70
N TYR A 30 -11.50 14.62 19.56
CA TYR A 30 -10.61 13.55 20.00
C TYR A 30 -11.35 12.39 20.66
N GLU A 31 -12.21 12.66 21.65
CA GLU A 31 -12.90 11.58 22.37
C GLU A 31 -13.86 10.80 21.46
N GLU A 32 -14.51 11.48 20.52
CA GLU A 32 -15.39 10.82 19.55
C GLU A 32 -14.60 9.90 18.60
N ILE A 33 -13.49 10.39 18.03
CA ILE A 33 -12.63 9.62 17.15
C ILE A 33 -11.97 8.47 17.91
N LYS A 34 -11.44 8.72 19.11
CA LYS A 34 -10.82 7.70 19.95
C LYS A 34 -11.77 6.56 20.26
N ARG A 35 -13.00 6.87 20.69
CA ARG A 35 -14.04 5.86 20.93
C ARG A 35 -14.31 5.02 19.67
N LYS A 36 -14.32 5.64 18.49
CA LYS A 36 -14.52 4.93 17.23
C LYS A 36 -13.32 4.09 16.81
N ILE A 37 -12.11 4.56 17.04
CA ILE A 37 -10.88 3.77 16.86
C ILE A 37 -10.92 2.53 17.76
N GLU A 38 -11.24 2.70 19.04
CA GLU A 38 -11.39 1.59 19.99
C GLU A 38 -12.45 0.60 19.52
N GLU A 39 -13.60 1.08 19.00
CA GLU A 39 -14.62 0.22 18.42
C GLU A 39 -14.04 -0.60 17.25
N VAL A 40 -13.36 0.03 16.31
CA VAL A 40 -12.76 -0.64 15.13
C VAL A 40 -11.65 -1.62 15.51
N GLN A 41 -10.89 -1.35 16.55
CA GLN A 41 -9.81 -2.25 17.00
C GLN A 41 -10.32 -3.63 17.46
N HIS A 42 -11.57 -3.73 17.92
CA HIS A 42 -12.18 -5.01 18.34
C HIS A 42 -12.81 -5.80 17.17
N TYR A 43 -12.59 -5.37 15.93
CA TYR A 43 -13.14 -6.03 14.74
C TYR A 43 -12.49 -7.39 14.44
N PRO A 44 -11.16 -7.58 14.59
CA PRO A 44 -10.54 -8.89 14.37
C PRO A 44 -11.12 -9.99 15.26
N GLU A 45 -11.41 -9.71 16.54
CA GLU A 45 -12.04 -10.68 17.44
C GLU A 45 -13.47 -11.00 17.01
N ARG A 46 -14.23 -9.98 16.61
CA ARG A 46 -15.60 -10.13 16.11
C ARG A 46 -15.64 -10.93 14.81
N GLN A 47 -14.70 -10.71 13.90
CA GLN A 47 -14.57 -11.47 12.66
C GLN A 47 -14.28 -12.95 12.94
N LYS A 48 -13.31 -13.23 13.83
CA LYS A 48 -13.00 -14.62 14.23
C LYS A 48 -14.21 -15.34 14.83
N GLU A 49 -15.03 -14.64 15.61
CA GLU A 49 -16.24 -15.23 16.16
C GLU A 49 -17.30 -15.47 15.07
N LEU A 50 -17.42 -14.55 14.11
CA LEU A 50 -18.28 -14.73 12.94
C LEU A 50 -17.85 -15.96 12.13
N ASP A 51 -16.56 -16.10 11.83
CA ASP A 51 -16.01 -17.21 11.04
C ASP A 51 -16.24 -18.56 11.70
N LYS A 52 -16.21 -18.66 13.04
CA LYS A 52 -16.59 -19.89 13.75
C LYS A 52 -18.05 -20.29 13.57
N GLN A 53 -18.92 -19.36 13.18
CA GLN A 53 -20.32 -19.60 12.86
C GLN A 53 -20.52 -20.03 11.39
N TYR A 54 -19.48 -19.92 10.55
CA TYR A 54 -19.54 -20.39 9.17
C TYR A 54 -19.87 -21.89 9.11
N GLY A 55 -20.90 -22.24 8.35
CA GLY A 55 -21.46 -23.59 8.30
C GLY A 55 -22.37 -23.99 9.47
N LYS A 56 -22.46 -23.18 10.54
CA LYS A 56 -23.41 -23.39 11.67
C LYS A 56 -24.69 -22.59 11.53
N ILE A 57 -24.64 -21.43 10.88
CA ILE A 57 -25.80 -20.59 10.59
C ILE A 57 -26.15 -20.63 9.09
N PRO A 58 -27.42 -20.35 8.70
CA PRO A 58 -27.81 -20.31 7.30
C PRO A 58 -26.93 -19.35 6.50
N ARG A 59 -26.51 -19.76 5.29
CA ARG A 59 -25.63 -18.97 4.41
C ARG A 59 -26.06 -17.51 4.24
N LYS A 60 -27.36 -17.28 4.04
CA LYS A 60 -27.95 -15.94 3.86
C LYS A 60 -27.81 -15.07 5.12
N GLU A 61 -27.85 -15.66 6.32
CA GLU A 61 -27.66 -14.96 7.58
C GLU A 61 -26.19 -14.68 7.85
N PHE A 62 -25.29 -15.61 7.49
CA PHE A 62 -23.85 -15.37 7.51
C PHE A 62 -23.44 -14.23 6.58
N GLU A 63 -23.91 -14.26 5.33
CA GLU A 63 -23.66 -13.19 4.33
C GLU A 63 -24.17 -11.84 4.84
N ARG A 64 -25.36 -11.79 5.45
CA ARG A 64 -25.91 -10.57 6.07
C ARG A 64 -25.02 -10.03 7.19
N GLN A 65 -24.53 -10.90 8.07
CA GLN A 65 -23.65 -10.49 9.16
C GLN A 65 -22.27 -10.05 8.68
N MET A 66 -21.74 -10.69 7.63
CA MET A 66 -20.49 -10.29 6.98
C MET A 66 -20.61 -8.90 6.34
N THR A 67 -21.68 -8.64 5.58
CA THR A 67 -21.92 -7.31 4.98
C THR A 67 -22.10 -6.23 6.05
N LEU A 68 -22.82 -6.52 7.13
CA LEU A 68 -22.95 -5.58 8.26
C LEU A 68 -21.62 -5.34 8.96
N PHE A 69 -20.76 -6.35 9.05
CA PHE A 69 -19.43 -6.24 9.63
C PHE A 69 -18.50 -5.39 8.76
N GLU A 70 -18.49 -5.60 7.44
CA GLU A 70 -17.74 -4.78 6.47
C GLU A 70 -18.21 -3.32 6.48
N GLN A 71 -19.52 -3.09 6.52
CA GLN A 71 -20.09 -1.75 6.63
C GLN A 71 -19.77 -1.08 7.96
N ALA A 72 -19.80 -1.84 9.07
CA ALA A 72 -19.46 -1.32 10.37
C ALA A 72 -17.96 -0.95 10.47
N GLY A 73 -17.10 -1.57 9.66
CA GLY A 73 -15.67 -1.23 9.60
C GLY A 73 -15.40 0.16 9.04
N ASN A 74 -16.39 0.81 8.42
CA ASN A 74 -16.27 2.12 7.80
C ASN A 74 -17.16 3.14 8.53
N PHE A 75 -16.53 4.02 9.31
CA PHE A 75 -17.23 5.09 10.02
C PHE A 75 -16.95 6.45 9.40
N GLU A 76 -17.97 7.03 8.76
CA GLU A 76 -17.93 8.41 8.27
C GLU A 76 -18.41 9.40 9.33
N MET A 77 -17.55 10.33 9.69
CA MET A 77 -17.90 11.47 10.52
C MET A 77 -18.15 12.67 9.62
N LYS A 78 -19.36 12.82 9.08
CA LYS A 78 -19.69 13.86 8.07
C LYS A 78 -19.41 15.29 8.52
N ASN A 79 -19.53 15.55 9.82
CA ASN A 79 -19.20 16.86 10.41
C ASN A 79 -17.68 17.15 10.40
N GLN A 80 -16.87 16.09 10.28
CA GLN A 80 -15.41 16.13 10.37
C GLN A 80 -14.73 15.69 9.06
N LYS A 81 -15.47 15.15 8.08
CA LYS A 81 -15.00 14.62 6.79
C LYS A 81 -13.89 13.58 6.91
N ILE A 82 -13.96 12.78 7.98
CA ILE A 82 -13.04 11.68 8.27
C ILE A 82 -13.79 10.36 8.18
N SER A 83 -13.12 9.38 7.60
CA SER A 83 -13.51 7.99 7.50
C SER A 83 -12.51 7.14 8.30
N ILE A 84 -12.99 6.40 9.28
CA ILE A 84 -12.22 5.41 10.04
C ILE A 84 -12.52 4.06 9.42
N LYS A 85 -11.52 3.45 8.78
CA LYS A 85 -11.67 2.25 7.97
C LYS A 85 -10.95 1.05 8.60
N TYR A 86 -11.62 -0.09 8.57
CA TYR A 86 -11.04 -1.40 8.86
C TYR A 86 -10.62 -2.07 7.54
N LEU A 87 -9.32 -2.10 7.25
CA LEU A 87 -8.76 -2.75 6.08
C LEU A 87 -7.98 -3.99 6.53
N ALA A 88 -8.58 -5.18 6.45
CA ALA A 88 -8.08 -6.40 7.10
C ALA A 88 -6.60 -6.73 6.80
N ASN A 89 -6.13 -6.45 5.57
CA ASN A 89 -4.76 -6.71 5.14
C ASN A 89 -3.82 -5.48 5.30
N HIS A 90 -4.20 -4.49 6.09
CA HIS A 90 -3.36 -3.32 6.36
C HIS A 90 -2.43 -3.54 7.55
N TYR A 91 -1.18 -3.07 7.44
CA TYR A 91 -0.10 -3.29 8.42
C TYR A 91 -0.41 -2.75 9.83
N TYR A 92 -1.23 -1.71 9.90
CA TYR A 92 -1.76 -1.18 11.15
C TYR A 92 -3.27 -0.92 11.01
N LEU A 93 -3.99 -1.05 12.14
CA LEU A 93 -5.43 -0.86 12.20
C LEU A 93 -5.79 0.10 13.35
N PRO A 94 -6.81 0.97 13.16
CA PRO A 94 -7.54 1.24 11.92
C PRO A 94 -6.77 2.18 10.96
N VAL A 95 -7.26 2.30 9.73
CA VAL A 95 -6.77 3.30 8.76
C VAL A 95 -7.65 4.53 8.82
N LEU A 96 -7.04 5.70 8.99
CA LEU A 96 -7.72 6.99 8.99
C LEU A 96 -7.60 7.62 7.60
N VAL A 97 -8.74 7.90 6.97
CA VAL A 97 -8.84 8.52 5.65
C VAL A 97 -9.65 9.81 5.77
N SER A 98 -9.21 10.88 5.11
CA SER A 98 -9.91 12.15 5.07
C SER A 98 -10.26 12.51 3.63
N GLU A 99 -11.49 12.94 3.40
CA GLU A 99 -11.94 13.48 2.11
C GLU A 99 -11.40 14.88 1.83
N THR A 100 -10.75 15.51 2.82
CA THR A 100 -10.17 16.85 2.69
C THR A 100 -8.67 16.86 2.98
N GLU A 101 -7.90 17.51 2.10
CA GLU A 101 -6.46 17.71 2.31
C GLU A 101 -6.17 18.63 3.53
N LYS A 102 -7.15 19.44 3.96
CA LYS A 102 -7.00 20.47 5.01
C LYS A 102 -7.60 20.07 6.35
N ILE A 103 -7.19 18.93 6.90
CA ILE A 103 -7.43 18.63 8.30
C ILE A 103 -6.16 19.01 9.08
N ASP A 104 -6.24 20.09 9.85
CA ASP A 104 -5.14 20.63 10.66
C ASP A 104 -5.04 19.98 12.06
N TYR A 105 -6.07 19.23 12.47
CA TYR A 105 -6.13 18.59 13.77
C TYR A 105 -5.78 17.11 13.80
N LEU A 106 -5.43 16.53 12.65
CA LEU A 106 -4.95 15.16 12.49
C LEU A 106 -3.72 15.12 11.57
N ASN A 107 -2.70 14.38 11.99
CA ASN A 107 -1.49 14.16 11.20
C ASN A 107 -1.31 12.67 10.86
N HIS A 108 -0.46 12.40 9.87
CA HIS A 108 -0.06 11.04 9.48
C HIS A 108 -1.23 10.12 9.06
N ILE A 109 -2.28 10.72 8.47
CA ILE A 109 -3.45 10.04 7.91
C ILE A 109 -3.40 10.05 6.38
N ILE A 110 -4.30 9.31 5.73
CA ILE A 110 -4.49 9.37 4.28
C ILE A 110 -5.42 10.55 3.97
N ASN A 111 -4.86 11.70 3.64
CA ASN A 111 -5.62 12.91 3.31
C ASN A 111 -5.25 13.51 1.96
N VAL A 112 -4.27 12.90 1.29
CA VAL A 112 -3.72 13.35 0.02
C VAL A 112 -4.63 12.84 -1.09
N ASP A 113 -5.14 13.74 -1.95
CA ASP A 113 -6.19 13.46 -2.93
C ASP A 113 -6.02 12.15 -3.74
N SER A 114 -4.79 11.80 -4.10
CA SER A 114 -4.52 10.62 -4.91
C SER A 114 -4.32 9.35 -4.09
N GLU A 115 -3.86 9.47 -2.84
CA GLU A 115 -3.79 8.35 -1.90
C GLU A 115 -5.22 7.93 -1.53
N VAL A 116 -6.11 8.90 -1.29
CA VAL A 116 -7.55 8.66 -1.06
C VAL A 116 -8.16 7.90 -2.24
N ARG A 117 -8.02 8.42 -3.46
CA ARG A 117 -8.52 7.75 -4.68
C ARG A 117 -7.92 6.36 -4.87
N PHE A 118 -6.64 6.17 -4.55
CA PHE A 118 -6.01 4.85 -4.65
C PHE A 118 -6.62 3.85 -3.67
N ILE A 119 -6.86 4.25 -2.42
CA ILE A 119 -7.53 3.38 -1.43
C ILE A 119 -8.95 3.03 -1.88
N GLU A 120 -9.74 4.01 -2.35
CA GLU A 120 -11.09 3.75 -2.84
C GLU A 120 -11.11 2.74 -4.00
N GLN A 121 -10.20 2.92 -4.97
CA GLN A 121 -10.06 1.99 -6.09
C GLN A 121 -9.55 0.61 -5.66
N LEU A 122 -8.68 0.54 -4.64
CA LEU A 122 -8.20 -0.70 -4.08
C LEU A 122 -9.34 -1.45 -3.37
N GLU A 123 -10.17 -0.76 -2.58
CA GLU A 123 -11.34 -1.34 -1.93
C GLU A 123 -12.32 -1.91 -2.96
N GLU A 124 -12.63 -1.16 -4.02
CA GLU A 124 -13.48 -1.63 -5.13
C GLU A 124 -12.90 -2.88 -5.80
N TYR A 125 -11.60 -2.89 -6.05
CA TYR A 125 -10.92 -4.04 -6.65
C TYR A 125 -10.92 -5.28 -5.73
N LEU A 126 -10.72 -5.08 -4.42
CA LEU A 126 -10.72 -6.16 -3.42
C LEU A 126 -12.12 -6.76 -3.19
N ALA A 127 -13.18 -6.01 -3.47
CA ALA A 127 -14.56 -6.51 -3.42
C ALA A 127 -14.84 -7.61 -4.45
N ASN A 128 -14.04 -7.70 -5.52
CA ASN A 128 -14.09 -8.84 -6.44
C ASN A 128 -13.34 -10.04 -5.84
N PRO A 129 -13.98 -11.19 -5.59
CA PRO A 129 -13.32 -12.36 -5.02
C PRO A 129 -12.23 -12.98 -5.92
N ASP A 130 -12.32 -12.81 -7.25
CA ASP A 130 -11.29 -13.23 -8.22
C ASP A 130 -10.36 -12.05 -8.56
N ASN A 131 -9.71 -11.52 -7.53
CA ASN A 131 -8.65 -10.53 -7.68
C ASN A 131 -7.27 -11.19 -7.54
N ILE A 132 -6.22 -10.47 -7.92
CA ILE A 132 -4.85 -11.00 -7.87
C ILE A 132 -4.37 -11.35 -6.46
N PHE A 133 -4.88 -10.65 -5.44
CA PHE A 133 -4.46 -10.84 -4.07
C PHE A 133 -5.00 -12.14 -3.46
N SER A 134 -6.15 -12.64 -3.93
CA SER A 134 -6.68 -13.95 -3.53
C SER A 134 -5.85 -15.13 -4.04
N ARG A 135 -4.90 -14.88 -4.95
CA ARG A 135 -3.95 -15.88 -5.45
C ARG A 135 -2.72 -16.03 -4.58
N PHE A 136 -2.43 -15.09 -3.68
CA PHE A 136 -1.32 -15.20 -2.73
C PHE A 136 -1.76 -16.01 -1.50
N ASP A 137 -0.80 -16.70 -0.89
CA ASP A 137 -1.04 -17.43 0.37
C ASP A 137 -1.20 -16.43 1.53
N TRP A 138 -0.52 -15.30 1.42
CA TRP A 138 -0.57 -14.19 2.37
C TRP A 138 -0.21 -12.88 1.67
N TRP A 139 -0.84 -11.77 2.08
CA TRP A 139 -0.44 -10.44 1.67
C TRP A 139 -0.85 -9.38 2.70
N MET A 140 -0.09 -8.28 2.74
CA MET A 140 -0.42 -7.08 3.48
C MET A 140 0.02 -5.83 2.73
N PHE A 141 -0.46 -4.67 3.15
CA PHE A 141 0.01 -3.39 2.66
C PHE A 141 0.03 -2.32 3.74
N SER A 142 0.77 -1.24 3.52
CA SER A 142 0.83 -0.09 4.41
C SER A 142 0.90 1.19 3.62
N LYS A 143 0.22 2.23 4.11
CA LYS A 143 0.62 3.62 3.86
C LYS A 143 2.05 3.83 4.38
N LEU A 144 2.81 4.67 3.69
CA LEU A 144 4.07 5.22 4.16
C LEU A 144 3.91 6.72 4.42
N ASP A 145 4.52 7.20 5.49
CA ASP A 145 4.58 8.62 5.82
C ASP A 145 5.94 9.20 5.44
N GLN A 146 5.93 10.24 4.61
CA GLN A 146 7.15 10.84 4.09
C GLN A 146 8.00 11.53 5.18
N THR A 147 7.44 11.81 6.37
CA THR A 147 8.14 12.53 7.44
C THR A 147 8.70 11.61 8.52
N LEU A 148 7.94 10.59 8.93
CA LEU A 148 8.27 9.75 10.07
C LEU A 148 8.80 8.37 9.70
N ASP A 149 8.43 7.86 8.54
CA ASP A 149 8.86 6.53 8.11
C ASP A 149 10.21 6.60 7.38
N GLU A 150 10.99 5.54 7.59
CA GLU A 150 12.35 5.36 7.09
C GLU A 150 12.40 4.30 5.98
N VAL A 151 11.33 4.20 5.19
CA VAL A 151 11.27 3.39 3.97
C VAL A 151 11.52 4.29 2.76
N LEU A 152 12.67 4.13 2.10
CA LEU A 152 13.09 4.98 0.99
C LEU A 152 13.93 4.24 -0.05
N ILE A 153 13.96 4.79 -1.26
CA ILE A 153 14.76 4.32 -2.39
C ILE A 153 15.71 5.45 -2.79
N PRO A 154 17.04 5.28 -2.68
CA PRO A 154 17.98 6.32 -3.07
C PRO A 154 18.04 6.48 -4.60
N TYR A 155 18.14 7.73 -5.06
CA TYR A 155 18.32 8.05 -6.47
C TYR A 155 19.25 9.26 -6.64
N TYR A 156 19.91 9.36 -7.80
CA TYR A 156 20.78 10.50 -8.08
C TYR A 156 19.96 11.72 -8.54
N ASN A 157 20.11 12.84 -7.84
CA ASN A 157 19.49 14.11 -8.19
C ASN A 157 20.52 15.05 -8.85
N PRO A 158 20.47 15.23 -10.19
CA PRO A 158 21.44 16.06 -10.90
C PRO A 158 21.26 17.56 -10.62
N LYS A 159 20.08 18.01 -10.15
CA LYS A 159 19.83 19.43 -9.83
C LYS A 159 20.70 19.91 -8.66
N GLU A 160 20.91 19.04 -7.68
CA GLU A 160 21.67 19.32 -6.45
C GLU A 160 22.99 18.54 -6.38
N ASN A 161 23.28 17.70 -7.38
CA ASN A 161 24.46 16.84 -7.45
C ASN A 161 24.64 15.98 -6.19
N ASN A 162 23.54 15.40 -5.68
CA ASN A 162 23.51 14.57 -4.48
C ASN A 162 22.70 13.27 -4.67
N ILE A 163 22.77 12.36 -3.70
CA ILE A 163 21.83 11.24 -3.58
C ILE A 163 20.64 11.72 -2.77
N ALA A 164 19.48 11.72 -3.42
CA ALA A 164 18.20 12.05 -2.80
C ALA A 164 17.40 10.77 -2.50
N ASN A 165 16.37 10.91 -1.67
CA ASN A 165 15.57 9.78 -1.21
C ASN A 165 14.16 9.87 -1.79
N PHE A 166 13.78 8.88 -2.59
CA PHE A 166 12.40 8.69 -3.00
C PHE A 166 11.64 7.94 -1.91
N LYS A 167 10.56 8.53 -1.41
CA LYS A 167 9.64 7.93 -0.46
C LYS A 167 8.31 7.62 -1.18
N PRO A 168 8.03 6.34 -1.53
CA PRO A 168 6.75 5.94 -2.07
C PRO A 168 5.62 6.17 -1.07
N ASP A 169 4.38 6.34 -1.53
CA ASP A 169 3.23 6.53 -0.63
C ASP A 169 2.71 5.22 -0.02
N PHE A 170 2.92 4.07 -0.67
CA PHE A 170 2.48 2.75 -0.20
C PHE A 170 3.53 1.66 -0.43
N ILE A 171 3.48 0.63 0.41
CA ILE A 171 4.22 -0.61 0.28
C ILE A 171 3.26 -1.81 0.43
N PHE A 172 3.46 -2.83 -0.38
CA PHE A 172 2.74 -4.10 -0.35
C PHE A 172 3.75 -5.23 -0.14
N TRP A 173 3.34 -6.23 0.63
CA TRP A 173 4.01 -7.51 0.78
C TRP A 173 3.07 -8.61 0.35
N ALA A 174 3.54 -9.56 -0.46
CA ALA A 174 2.73 -10.67 -0.90
C ALA A 174 3.58 -11.94 -1.04
N GLN A 175 3.05 -13.07 -0.61
CA GLN A 175 3.76 -14.35 -0.60
C GLN A 175 2.98 -15.43 -1.35
N LYS A 176 3.70 -16.22 -2.16
CA LYS A 176 3.23 -17.43 -2.83
C LYS A 176 4.30 -18.52 -2.71
N GLY A 177 4.09 -19.52 -1.86
CA GLY A 177 5.12 -20.50 -1.51
C GLY A 177 6.39 -19.81 -1.00
N GLU A 178 7.52 -20.08 -1.66
CA GLU A 178 8.82 -19.46 -1.36
C GLU A 178 9.04 -18.10 -2.05
N ARG A 179 8.11 -17.66 -2.92
CA ARG A 179 8.21 -16.36 -3.61
C ARG A 179 7.62 -15.27 -2.74
N TYR A 180 8.38 -14.19 -2.56
CA TYR A 180 7.99 -13.04 -1.76
C TYR A 180 8.13 -11.76 -2.57
N LEU A 181 7.04 -10.99 -2.70
CA LEU A 181 6.99 -9.74 -3.43
C LEU A 181 6.95 -8.58 -2.45
N ILE A 182 7.88 -7.64 -2.61
CA ILE A 182 7.79 -6.29 -2.06
C ILE A 182 7.43 -5.36 -3.20
N LEU A 183 6.31 -4.67 -3.09
CA LEU A 183 5.82 -3.77 -4.13
C LEU A 183 5.64 -2.36 -3.56
N PHE A 184 6.41 -1.42 -4.09
CA PHE A 184 6.23 0.00 -3.82
C PHE A 184 5.19 0.58 -4.78
N VAL A 185 4.25 1.35 -4.25
CA VAL A 185 3.21 2.03 -5.03
C VAL A 185 3.19 3.52 -4.70
N ASP A 186 3.21 4.35 -5.73
CA ASP A 186 3.17 5.82 -5.60
C ASP A 186 2.05 6.37 -6.51
N PRO A 187 0.83 6.55 -5.99
CA PRO A 187 -0.29 7.09 -6.75
C PRO A 187 -0.18 8.61 -6.91
N LYS A 188 1.01 9.15 -7.14
CA LYS A 188 1.23 10.56 -7.45
C LYS A 188 2.49 10.75 -8.30
N GLY A 189 2.89 9.69 -9.01
CA GLY A 189 4.06 9.71 -9.88
C GLY A 189 3.96 10.83 -10.91
N THR A 190 5.03 11.62 -11.06
CA THR A 190 5.13 12.62 -12.12
C THR A 190 5.75 11.98 -13.37
N GLU A 191 5.09 12.08 -14.52
CA GLU A 191 5.61 11.58 -15.81
C GLU A 191 6.69 12.51 -16.40
N HIS A 192 7.49 13.09 -15.53
CA HIS A 192 8.51 14.07 -15.86
C HIS A 192 9.90 13.55 -15.49
N ALA A 193 10.93 14.34 -15.77
CA ALA A 193 12.31 13.99 -15.50
C ALA A 193 12.55 13.54 -14.04
N ASP A 194 11.80 14.08 -13.08
CA ASP A 194 11.94 13.69 -11.67
C ASP A 194 11.38 12.30 -11.39
N GLY A 195 10.29 11.87 -12.06
CA GLY A 195 9.77 10.50 -11.97
C GLY A 195 10.70 9.46 -12.58
N TYR A 196 11.30 9.75 -13.75
CA TYR A 196 12.26 8.83 -14.38
C TYR A 196 13.52 8.62 -13.53
N ARG A 197 14.00 9.65 -12.82
CA ARG A 197 15.15 9.50 -11.91
C ARG A 197 14.85 8.58 -10.73
N LYS A 198 13.63 8.61 -10.19
CA LYS A 198 13.19 7.69 -9.14
C LYS A 198 13.19 6.25 -9.64
N ILE A 199 12.67 6.03 -10.86
CA ILE A 199 12.71 4.73 -11.54
C ILE A 199 14.15 4.26 -11.72
N ASP A 200 15.06 5.14 -12.16
CA ASP A 200 16.48 4.78 -12.34
C ASP A 200 17.14 4.36 -11.02
N GLY A 201 16.83 5.06 -9.92
CA GLY A 201 17.31 4.71 -8.57
C GLY A 201 16.83 3.32 -8.14
N TYR A 202 15.54 3.04 -8.30
CA TYR A 202 14.96 1.70 -8.06
C TYR A 202 15.63 0.64 -8.95
N SER A 203 15.69 0.89 -10.27
CA SER A 203 16.18 -0.06 -11.28
C SER A 203 17.63 -0.44 -11.03
N ARG A 204 18.47 0.51 -10.61
CA ARG A 204 19.88 0.28 -10.28
C ARG A 204 20.06 -0.78 -9.19
N ILE A 205 19.16 -0.80 -8.22
CA ILE A 205 19.22 -1.65 -7.04
C ILE A 205 18.56 -3.00 -7.31
N PHE A 206 17.35 -2.98 -7.87
CA PHE A 206 16.45 -4.13 -7.87
C PHE A 206 16.27 -4.78 -9.25
N GLU A 207 16.89 -4.25 -10.31
CA GLU A 207 16.76 -4.81 -11.65
C GLU A 207 18.11 -5.07 -12.31
N MET A 208 18.14 -5.99 -13.25
CA MET A 208 19.34 -6.38 -13.98
C MET A 208 19.10 -6.51 -15.49
N GLY A 209 20.20 -6.41 -16.23
CA GLY A 209 20.19 -6.48 -17.69
C GLY A 209 19.53 -5.28 -18.37
N GLU A 210 19.61 -5.26 -19.70
CA GLU A 210 18.97 -4.22 -20.52
C GLU A 210 17.44 -4.34 -20.52
N GLN A 211 16.92 -5.56 -20.35
CA GLN A 211 15.49 -5.85 -20.29
C GLN A 211 14.85 -5.50 -18.93
N LYS A 212 15.65 -4.98 -17.98
CA LYS A 212 15.20 -4.54 -16.65
C LYS A 212 14.43 -5.63 -15.91
N GLU A 213 15.00 -6.82 -15.86
CA GLU A 213 14.40 -7.95 -15.15
C GLU A 213 14.55 -7.74 -13.65
N SER A 214 13.50 -8.04 -12.87
CA SER A 214 13.56 -7.98 -11.41
C SER A 214 14.59 -8.99 -10.91
N ARG A 215 15.48 -8.54 -10.03
CA ARG A 215 16.48 -9.41 -9.39
C ARG A 215 15.80 -10.32 -8.37
N ASP A 216 16.23 -11.58 -8.35
CA ASP A 216 15.92 -12.53 -7.28
C ASP A 216 16.92 -12.33 -6.14
N PHE A 217 16.43 -12.14 -4.91
CA PHE A 217 17.26 -12.06 -3.71
C PHE A 217 16.87 -13.16 -2.73
N SER A 218 17.83 -13.91 -2.22
CA SER A 218 17.55 -14.96 -1.22
C SER A 218 17.60 -14.40 0.19
N TYR A 219 16.57 -14.64 0.99
CA TYR A 219 16.52 -14.25 2.40
C TYR A 219 15.57 -15.16 3.18
N ASN A 220 16.02 -15.75 4.29
CA ASN A 220 15.22 -16.62 5.17
C ASN A 220 14.41 -17.72 4.43
N GLY A 221 15.00 -18.33 3.40
CA GLY A 221 14.32 -19.36 2.60
C GLY A 221 13.34 -18.83 1.54
N PHE A 222 13.17 -17.52 1.45
CA PHE A 222 12.38 -16.88 0.40
C PHE A 222 13.24 -16.38 -0.76
N VAL A 223 12.64 -16.36 -1.94
CA VAL A 223 13.11 -15.61 -3.10
C VAL A 223 12.32 -14.32 -3.20
N ILE A 224 12.97 -13.22 -2.82
CA ILE A 224 12.39 -11.88 -2.79
C ILE A 224 12.56 -11.20 -4.15
N ASN A 225 11.45 -10.66 -4.66
CA ASN A 225 11.44 -9.70 -5.76
C ASN A 225 10.90 -8.35 -5.27
N VAL A 226 11.50 -7.28 -5.76
CA VAL A 226 11.04 -5.92 -5.49
C VAL A 226 10.50 -5.34 -6.79
N LYS A 227 9.36 -4.65 -6.70
CA LYS A 227 8.74 -3.93 -7.82
C LYS A 227 8.38 -2.50 -7.43
N LEU A 228 8.34 -1.62 -8.42
CA LEU A 228 7.87 -0.25 -8.29
C LEU A 228 6.74 -0.01 -9.31
N LEU A 229 5.61 0.48 -8.81
CA LEU A 229 4.49 0.93 -9.62
C LEU A 229 4.11 2.37 -9.28
N LEU A 230 3.98 3.19 -10.31
CA LEU A 230 3.58 4.58 -10.25
C LEU A 230 2.21 4.70 -10.90
N LYS A 231 1.34 5.54 -10.34
CA LYS A 231 0.08 5.88 -11.01
C LYS A 231 0.08 7.37 -11.35
N PRO A 232 -0.21 7.74 -12.62
CA PRO A 232 -0.27 9.14 -13.01
C PRO A 232 -1.31 9.89 -12.19
N ALA A 233 -0.94 11.07 -11.68
CA ALA A 233 -1.87 11.90 -10.92
C ALA A 233 -3.09 12.34 -11.77
N LYS A 234 -2.89 12.52 -13.08
CA LYS A 234 -3.89 12.89 -14.10
C LYS A 234 -3.46 12.33 -15.47
N GLY A 235 -4.41 11.99 -16.35
CA GLY A 235 -4.14 11.78 -17.78
C GLY A 235 -3.87 10.34 -18.26
N GLY A 236 -3.95 9.34 -17.38
CA GLY A 236 -3.70 7.94 -17.73
C GLY A 236 -2.27 7.67 -18.19
N ILE A 237 -1.95 6.44 -18.59
CA ILE A 237 -0.56 6.05 -18.95
C ILE A 237 -0.18 6.32 -20.41
N ALA A 238 -1.11 6.82 -21.22
CA ALA A 238 -0.88 7.07 -22.65
C ALA A 238 0.33 8.00 -22.94
N PRO A 239 0.58 9.08 -22.16
CA PRO A 239 1.72 9.98 -22.39
C PRO A 239 3.07 9.38 -21.95
N VAL A 240 3.07 8.29 -21.19
CA VAL A 240 4.30 7.62 -20.73
C VAL A 240 5.02 6.97 -21.91
N PRO A 241 6.33 7.21 -22.12
CA PRO A 241 7.13 6.53 -23.13
C PRO A 241 7.14 5.01 -22.92
N GLU A 242 7.08 4.24 -24.01
CA GLU A 242 7.03 2.76 -24.01
C GLU A 242 8.01 2.07 -23.03
N PRO A 243 9.32 2.40 -23.00
CA PRO A 243 10.25 1.74 -22.10
C PRO A 243 9.90 1.91 -20.61
N GLN A 244 9.20 2.99 -20.28
CA GLN A 244 8.82 3.33 -18.92
C GLN A 244 7.46 2.75 -18.52
N ARG A 245 6.56 2.45 -19.47
CA ARG A 245 5.18 1.97 -19.21
C ARG A 245 5.09 0.74 -18.33
N ARG A 246 6.17 -0.02 -18.13
CA ARG A 246 6.21 -1.13 -17.16
C ARG A 246 6.08 -0.71 -15.71
N TYR A 247 6.51 0.51 -15.37
CA TYR A 247 6.42 1.06 -14.01
C TYR A 247 5.13 1.83 -13.77
N TRP A 248 4.25 1.93 -14.76
CA TRP A 248 3.04 2.74 -14.65
C TRP A 248 1.80 1.88 -14.80
N PHE A 249 0.77 2.21 -14.03
CA PHE A 249 -0.55 1.59 -14.17
C PHE A 249 -1.67 2.61 -14.13
N ASP A 250 -2.73 2.35 -14.90
CA ASP A 250 -3.90 3.23 -14.96
C ASP A 250 -5.08 2.73 -14.10
N ASN A 251 -5.22 1.42 -13.96
CA ASN A 251 -6.30 0.80 -13.19
C ASN A 251 -5.83 -0.54 -12.60
N PHE A 252 -6.66 -1.17 -11.77
CA PHE A 252 -6.27 -2.40 -11.09
C PHE A 252 -6.14 -3.62 -12.01
N ALA A 253 -6.74 -3.62 -13.21
CA ALA A 253 -6.49 -4.67 -14.20
C ALA A 253 -5.08 -4.55 -14.79
N ASP A 254 -4.59 -3.33 -15.05
CA ASP A 254 -3.20 -3.10 -15.46
C ASP A 254 -2.23 -3.40 -14.29
N PHE A 255 -2.55 -2.93 -13.07
CA PHE A 255 -1.80 -3.25 -11.85
C PHE A 255 -1.58 -4.77 -11.71
N GLU A 256 -2.66 -5.55 -11.83
CA GLU A 256 -2.63 -7.01 -11.79
C GLU A 256 -1.69 -7.58 -12.86
N ASN A 257 -1.77 -7.09 -14.09
CA ASN A 257 -0.90 -7.53 -15.18
C ASN A 257 0.58 -7.24 -14.91
N LYS A 258 0.90 -6.11 -14.25
CA LYS A 258 2.29 -5.78 -13.87
C LYS A 258 2.84 -6.70 -12.78
N ILE A 259 2.00 -7.28 -11.93
CA ILE A 259 2.45 -8.11 -10.81
C ILE A 259 2.44 -9.61 -11.10
N LYS A 260 1.64 -10.08 -12.06
CA LYS A 260 1.54 -11.51 -12.46
C LYS A 260 2.87 -12.18 -12.82
N VAL A 261 3.81 -11.46 -13.44
CA VAL A 261 5.09 -12.00 -13.95
C VAL A 261 6.25 -11.33 -13.20
N PRO A 262 7.14 -12.01 -12.44
CA PRO A 262 7.38 -13.45 -12.34
C PRO A 262 6.70 -14.13 -11.12
N THR A 263 6.00 -13.37 -10.28
CA THR A 263 5.60 -13.79 -8.93
C THR A 263 4.65 -15.00 -8.89
N LEU A 264 3.92 -15.28 -9.97
CA LEU A 264 2.90 -16.34 -10.00
C LEU A 264 3.12 -17.43 -11.06
N LEU A 265 4.09 -17.29 -11.98
CA LEU A 265 4.13 -18.09 -13.22
C LEU A 265 5.35 -19.00 -13.38
N ARG A 266 6.09 -19.31 -12.32
CA ARG A 266 7.00 -20.46 -12.33
C ARG A 266 6.34 -21.60 -11.57
N GLU A 267 5.27 -22.14 -12.16
CA GLU A 267 4.91 -23.54 -11.89
C GLU A 267 6.05 -24.40 -12.48
N ASN A 268 6.53 -25.37 -11.69
CA ASN A 268 7.59 -26.30 -12.07
C ASN A 268 7.28 -27.06 -13.36
#